data_AF-A0A418G2H5-F1
#
_entry.id   AF-A0A418G2H5-F1
#
_cell.length_a   1.000
_cell.length_b   1.000
_cell.length_c   1.000
_cell.angle_alpha   90.00
_cell.angle_beta   90.00
_cell.angle_gamma   90.00
#
_symmetry.space_group_name_H-M   'P 1'
#
loop_
_entity.id
_entity.type
_entity.pdbx_description
1 polymer ?
#
loop_
_entity_poly.entity_id
_entity_poly.type
_entity_poly.pdbx_seq_one_letter_code
_entity_poly.pdbx_strand_id
1 'polypeptide(L)'
;EQVEATASDGTAIPISVVYRKDKKKAEGQPQALHLYGYGSYEASIGAWFLILSRRIYVKVNAVAGVPFVDVMNTMSDATIPLTTGEWAEWGNPNELKYFDYMLQYSPYDNVKAQAYPNLFVTGGLFDPRVAKLRDLKTDNNQVLLKMDLDAGHFSASDRYHYNKEKAVELSFLLDQLKYHLKC
;
A
#
# COMPACT_ATOMS: atom_id res chain seq x y z
N GLU A 1 -2.14 -20.77 3.54
CA GLU A 1 -1.37 -21.46 2.48
C GLU A 1 -0.29 -20.52 1.96
N GLN A 2 0.79 -21.03 1.39
CA GLN A 2 1.81 -20.22 0.73
C GLN A 2 1.62 -20.35 -0.77
N VAL A 3 1.67 -19.23 -1.48
CA VAL A 3 1.58 -19.19 -2.94
C VAL A 3 2.72 -18.33 -3.47
N GLU A 4 3.05 -18.51 -4.75
CA GLU A 4 4.09 -17.72 -5.41
C GLU A 4 3.47 -16.89 -6.54
N ALA A 5 3.92 -15.64 -6.64
CA ALA A 5 3.73 -14.80 -7.82
C ALA A 5 5.05 -14.66 -8.56
N THR A 6 5.01 -14.58 -9.89
CA THR A 6 6.20 -14.34 -10.71
C THR A 6 6.26 -12.86 -11.05
N ALA A 7 7.35 -12.21 -10.67
CA ALA A 7 7.66 -10.85 -11.06
C ALA A 7 7.98 -10.75 -12.57
N SER A 8 7.99 -9.53 -13.11
CA SER A 8 8.25 -9.29 -14.54
C SER A 8 9.65 -9.74 -15.00
N ASP A 9 10.60 -9.81 -14.07
CA ASP A 9 11.97 -10.29 -14.28
C ASP A 9 12.12 -11.82 -14.08
N GLY A 10 11.04 -12.52 -13.78
CA GLY A 10 11.04 -13.96 -13.49
C GLY A 10 11.28 -14.31 -12.02
N THR A 11 11.55 -13.35 -11.15
CA THR A 11 11.77 -13.59 -9.72
C THR A 11 10.49 -14.13 -9.06
N ALA A 12 10.61 -15.21 -8.29
CA ALA A 12 9.51 -15.77 -7.50
C ALA A 12 9.31 -14.96 -6.21
N ILE A 13 8.12 -14.39 -6.06
CA ILE A 13 7.69 -13.63 -4.88
C ILE A 13 6.82 -14.56 -4.01
N PRO A 14 7.29 -14.98 -2.82
CA PRO A 14 6.49 -15.77 -1.89
C PRO A 14 5.41 -14.90 -1.25
N ILE A 15 4.18 -15.40 -1.23
CA ILE A 15 3.00 -14.73 -0.70
C ILE A 15 2.30 -15.64 0.30
N SER A 16 2.07 -15.13 1.51
CA SER A 16 1.33 -15.83 2.56
C SER A 16 -0.16 -15.52 2.49
N VAL A 17 -0.97 -16.56 2.25
CA VAL A 17 -2.41 -16.48 2.06
C VAL A 17 -3.14 -17.03 3.28
N VAL A 18 -3.88 -16.17 3.99
CA VAL A 18 -4.79 -16.60 5.08
C VAL A 18 -6.22 -16.53 4.58
N TYR A 19 -7.11 -17.41 5.02
CA TYR A 19 -8.55 -17.24 4.80
C TYR A 19 -9.33 -18.14 5.75
N ARG A 20 -10.59 -17.80 5.97
CA ARG A 20 -11.55 -18.68 6.63
C ARG A 20 -11.91 -19.84 5.70
N LYS A 21 -11.61 -21.08 6.12
CA LYS A 21 -11.83 -22.30 5.31
C LYS A 21 -13.29 -22.44 4.85
N ASP A 22 -14.25 -22.06 5.70
CA ASP A 22 -15.70 -22.11 5.43
C ASP A 22 -16.19 -21.01 4.48
N LYS A 23 -15.33 -20.04 4.13
CA LYS A 23 -15.65 -18.89 3.28
C LYS A 23 -14.85 -18.86 1.99
N LYS A 24 -14.03 -19.88 1.71
CA LYS A 24 -13.31 -20.00 0.44
C LYS A 24 -14.33 -20.18 -0.68
N LYS A 25 -14.36 -19.24 -1.63
CA LYS A 25 -15.19 -19.41 -2.83
C LYS A 25 -14.56 -20.46 -3.75
N ALA A 26 -15.39 -21.05 -4.61
CA ALA A 26 -14.91 -21.95 -5.66
C ALA A 26 -13.90 -21.23 -6.56
N GLU A 27 -12.95 -21.99 -7.11
CA GLU A 27 -11.98 -21.46 -8.05
C GLU A 27 -12.71 -20.77 -9.23
N GLY A 28 -12.19 -19.63 -9.66
CA GLY A 28 -12.85 -18.82 -10.70
C GLY A 28 -13.83 -17.77 -10.17
N GLN A 29 -14.26 -17.84 -8.91
CA GLN A 29 -15.20 -16.85 -8.36
C GLN A 29 -14.48 -15.66 -7.70
N PRO A 30 -14.90 -14.41 -7.98
CA PRO A 30 -14.28 -13.24 -7.39
C PRO A 30 -14.47 -13.21 -5.87
N GLN A 31 -13.35 -13.12 -5.15
CA GLN A 31 -13.31 -13.02 -3.70
C GLN A 31 -12.62 -11.73 -3.28
N ALA A 32 -13.15 -11.15 -2.22
CA ALA A 32 -12.57 -10.02 -1.52
C ALA A 32 -11.08 -10.27 -1.19
N LEU A 33 -10.22 -9.28 -1.51
CA LEU A 33 -8.80 -9.33 -1.24
C LEU A 33 -8.36 -8.09 -0.46
N HIS A 34 -7.59 -8.31 0.62
CA HIS A 34 -6.78 -7.28 1.23
C HIS A 34 -5.30 -7.62 0.99
N LEU A 35 -4.57 -6.71 0.34
CA LEU A 35 -3.15 -6.85 0.07
C LEU A 35 -2.35 -5.89 0.97
N TYR A 36 -1.33 -6.43 1.63
CA TYR A 36 -0.39 -5.67 2.45
C TYR A 36 1.06 -6.06 2.10
N GLY A 37 1.95 -5.07 2.07
CA GLY A 37 3.38 -5.22 1.77
C GLY A 37 4.18 -4.00 2.24
N TYR A 38 5.49 -4.16 2.39
CA TYR A 38 6.44 -3.12 2.83
C TYR A 38 7.63 -3.08 1.88
N GLY A 39 8.41 -4.19 1.82
CA GLY A 39 9.38 -4.44 0.76
C GLY A 39 10.51 -3.41 0.65
N SER A 40 11.16 -3.04 1.76
CA SER A 40 12.30 -2.11 1.79
C SER A 40 13.14 -2.31 3.05
N TYR A 41 14.39 -1.81 3.07
CA TYR A 41 15.29 -1.82 4.24
C TYR A 41 15.61 -3.22 4.77
N GLU A 42 15.70 -4.20 3.88
CA GLU A 42 15.90 -5.62 4.24
C GLU A 42 14.82 -6.17 5.19
N ALA A 43 13.72 -5.44 5.40
CA ALA A 43 12.70 -5.80 6.36
C ALA A 43 11.72 -6.81 5.75
N SER A 44 11.75 -8.03 6.30
CA SER A 44 10.77 -9.08 6.03
C SER A 44 9.49 -8.84 6.83
N ILE A 45 8.34 -8.77 6.14
CA ILE A 45 7.04 -8.85 6.82
C ILE A 45 6.71 -10.32 7.06
N GLY A 46 6.72 -10.74 8.32
CA GLY A 46 6.10 -11.99 8.76
C GLY A 46 4.58 -11.97 8.52
N ALA A 47 3.99 -13.12 8.21
CA ALA A 47 2.56 -13.27 7.96
C ALA A 47 1.72 -12.97 9.21
N TRP A 48 1.43 -11.71 9.46
CA TRP A 48 0.40 -11.29 10.40
C TRP A 48 -0.95 -11.34 9.68
N PHE A 49 -1.95 -11.92 10.36
CA PHE A 49 -3.31 -12.18 9.88
C PHE A 49 -3.73 -11.23 8.76
N LEU A 50 -4.07 -11.72 7.56
CA LEU A 50 -5.01 -11.09 6.62
C LEU A 50 -5.22 -11.91 5.33
N ILE A 51 -6.41 -11.73 4.75
CA ILE A 51 -7.08 -12.71 3.91
C ILE A 51 -6.67 -12.62 2.43
N LEU A 52 -6.19 -13.73 1.83
CA LEU A 52 -5.96 -13.86 0.39
C LEU A 52 -6.76 -15.05 -0.21
N SER A 53 -7.15 -14.94 -1.48
CA SER A 53 -7.65 -16.06 -2.30
C SER A 53 -7.23 -15.84 -3.76
N ARG A 54 -6.99 -16.94 -4.47
CA ARG A 54 -6.22 -17.03 -5.72
C ARG A 54 -7.04 -16.58 -6.95
N ARG A 55 -6.34 -15.92 -7.88
CA ARG A 55 -6.69 -15.62 -9.29
C ARG A 55 -8.16 -15.25 -9.56
N ILE A 56 -8.40 -13.93 -9.56
CA ILE A 56 -9.30 -13.13 -10.42
C ILE A 56 -9.61 -11.86 -9.62
N TYR A 57 -8.91 -10.76 -9.93
CA TYR A 57 -9.10 -9.50 -9.23
C TYR A 57 -10.24 -8.72 -9.87
N VAL A 58 -11.37 -8.62 -9.17
CA VAL A 58 -12.47 -7.71 -9.56
C VAL A 58 -12.63 -6.56 -8.55
N LYS A 59 -12.16 -6.70 -7.30
CA LYS A 59 -12.04 -5.59 -6.33
C LYS A 59 -10.89 -5.86 -5.36
N VAL A 60 -9.77 -5.17 -5.55
CA VAL A 60 -8.68 -5.10 -4.58
C VAL A 60 -8.95 -3.91 -3.67
N ASN A 61 -8.76 -4.06 -2.36
CA ASN A 61 -8.68 -2.92 -1.45
C ASN A 61 -7.25 -2.88 -0.89
N ALA A 62 -6.62 -1.71 -0.94
CA ALA A 62 -5.26 -1.53 -0.46
C ALA A 62 -5.26 -0.59 0.76
N VAL A 63 -4.49 -0.96 1.78
CA VAL A 63 -4.16 -0.11 2.92
C VAL A 63 -2.67 0.19 2.83
N ALA A 64 -2.34 1.48 2.72
CA ALA A 64 -0.96 1.93 2.61
C ALA A 64 -0.59 2.73 3.86
N GLY A 65 0.24 2.13 4.71
CA GLY A 65 0.74 2.75 5.94
C GLY A 65 1.98 3.57 5.67
N VAL A 66 1.88 4.90 5.80
CA VAL A 66 2.98 5.87 5.62
C VAL A 66 3.83 5.61 4.36
N PRO A 67 3.21 5.42 3.18
CA PRO A 67 3.90 4.83 2.06
C PRO A 67 4.94 5.80 1.47
N PHE A 68 6.15 5.32 1.18
CA PHE A 68 7.14 6.10 0.44
C PHE A 68 6.84 6.03 -1.05
N VAL A 69 6.23 7.09 -1.60
CA VAL A 69 5.77 7.08 -3.00
C VAL A 69 6.11 8.33 -3.80
N ASP A 70 6.68 9.36 -3.17
CA ASP A 70 7.22 10.53 -3.86
C ASP A 70 8.75 10.38 -4.00
N VAL A 71 9.15 9.33 -4.72
CA VAL A 71 10.53 8.84 -4.73
C VAL A 71 11.46 9.84 -5.38
N MET A 72 11.07 10.40 -6.54
CA MET A 72 11.94 11.30 -7.30
C MET A 72 12.20 12.60 -6.54
N ASN A 73 11.16 13.28 -6.06
CA ASN A 73 11.36 14.55 -5.35
C ASN A 73 12.11 14.35 -4.03
N THR A 74 11.79 13.29 -3.29
CA THR A 74 12.44 13.02 -2.01
C THR A 74 13.92 12.68 -2.18
N MET A 75 14.24 11.77 -3.10
CA MET A 75 15.61 11.29 -3.27
C MET A 75 16.52 12.30 -3.97
N SER A 76 15.95 13.26 -4.68
CA SER A 76 16.71 14.38 -5.28
C SER A 76 17.13 15.44 -4.27
N ASP A 77 16.42 15.58 -3.14
CA ASP A 77 16.66 16.65 -2.16
C ASP A 77 17.41 16.15 -0.91
N ALA A 78 18.70 16.48 -0.85
CA ALA A 78 19.58 16.13 0.27
C ALA A 78 19.23 16.84 1.60
N THR A 79 18.34 17.85 1.57
CA THR A 79 17.90 18.55 2.79
C THR A 79 16.79 17.80 3.53
N ILE A 80 16.13 16.84 2.88
CA ILE A 80 15.13 15.98 3.50
C ILE A 80 15.86 14.93 4.36
N PRO A 81 15.46 14.74 5.63
CA PRO A 81 16.07 13.73 6.49
C PRO A 81 16.02 12.33 5.85
N LEU A 82 17.05 11.52 6.10
CA LEU A 82 17.27 10.16 5.59
C LEU A 82 17.71 10.06 4.11
N THR A 83 17.35 11.03 3.24
CA THR A 83 17.65 10.97 1.79
C THR A 83 19.09 10.58 1.48
N THR A 84 20.07 11.26 2.08
CA THR A 84 21.49 11.00 1.78
C THR A 84 21.96 9.60 2.22
N GLY A 85 21.36 9.06 3.30
CA GLY A 85 21.66 7.70 3.75
C GLY A 85 20.97 6.65 2.88
N GLU A 86 19.77 6.95 2.40
CA GLU A 86 18.97 6.08 1.56
C GLU A 86 19.43 6.00 0.10
N TRP A 87 20.35 6.86 -0.35
CA TRP A 87 20.99 6.73 -1.67
C TRP A 87 21.69 5.37 -1.86
N ALA A 88 22.16 4.74 -0.77
CA ALA A 88 22.74 3.41 -0.83
C ALA A 88 21.70 2.30 -1.08
N GLU A 89 20.43 2.53 -0.73
CA GLU A 89 19.31 1.60 -0.92
C GLU A 89 18.66 1.81 -2.29
N TRP A 90 18.21 3.04 -2.56
CA TRP A 90 17.38 3.34 -3.75
C TRP A 90 18.16 3.89 -4.94
N GLY A 91 19.32 4.50 -4.69
CA GLY A 91 20.08 5.30 -5.65
C GLY A 91 19.85 6.81 -5.51
N ASN A 92 20.74 7.59 -6.14
CA ASN A 92 20.70 9.05 -6.16
C ASN A 92 20.18 9.55 -7.52
N PRO A 93 18.93 10.02 -7.63
CA PRO A 93 18.36 10.46 -8.91
C PRO A 93 18.99 11.74 -9.45
N ASN A 94 19.85 12.43 -8.71
CA ASN A 94 20.67 13.52 -9.25
C ASN A 94 21.74 13.03 -10.24
N GLU A 95 21.96 11.72 -10.32
CA GLU A 95 22.81 11.08 -11.30
C GLU A 95 21.94 10.35 -12.34
N LEU A 96 22.22 10.60 -13.63
CA LEU A 96 21.43 10.07 -14.74
C LEU A 96 21.27 8.54 -14.71
N LYS A 97 22.32 7.84 -14.23
CA LYS A 97 22.33 6.39 -14.04
C LYS A 97 21.14 5.88 -13.21
N TYR A 98 20.75 6.62 -12.18
CA TYR A 98 19.66 6.22 -11.29
C TYR A 98 18.35 6.90 -11.69
N PHE A 99 18.41 8.12 -12.22
CA PHE A 99 17.22 8.90 -12.60
C PHE A 99 16.24 8.10 -13.46
N ASP A 100 16.71 7.53 -14.58
CA ASP A 100 15.85 6.82 -15.54
C ASP A 100 15.20 5.58 -14.93
N TYR A 101 15.91 4.87 -14.06
CA TYR A 101 15.38 3.68 -13.40
C TYR A 101 14.39 4.04 -12.29
N MET A 102 14.71 5.02 -11.47
CA MET A 102 13.86 5.48 -10.36
C MET A 102 12.54 6.06 -10.87
N LEU A 103 12.58 6.80 -11.98
CA LEU A 103 11.38 7.38 -12.58
C LEU A 103 10.40 6.32 -13.09
N GLN A 104 10.87 5.15 -13.52
CA GLN A 104 10.00 4.08 -14.04
C GLN A 104 9.09 3.48 -12.97
N TYR A 105 9.50 3.48 -11.69
CA TYR A 105 8.72 2.86 -10.62
C TYR A 105 8.17 3.85 -9.60
N SER A 106 8.62 5.11 -9.58
CA SER A 106 8.15 6.13 -8.64
C SER A 106 6.61 6.25 -8.71
N PRO A 107 5.86 5.88 -7.65
CA PRO A 107 4.42 5.75 -7.80
C PRO A 107 3.71 7.10 -8.01
N TYR A 108 4.21 8.19 -7.41
CA TYR A 108 3.67 9.53 -7.63
C TYR A 108 3.84 9.98 -9.09
N ASP A 109 4.99 9.72 -9.70
CA ASP A 109 5.27 10.10 -11.08
C ASP A 109 4.50 9.26 -12.10
N ASN A 110 4.16 8.02 -11.74
CA ASN A 110 3.46 7.06 -12.59
C ASN A 110 1.93 7.03 -12.39
N VAL A 111 1.35 7.99 -11.65
CA VAL A 111 -0.11 8.16 -11.61
C VAL A 111 -0.60 8.58 -13.00
N LYS A 112 -1.57 7.84 -13.54
CA LYS A 112 -2.12 8.03 -14.89
C LYS A 112 -3.63 7.90 -14.91
N ALA A 113 -4.26 8.34 -16.00
CA ALA A 113 -5.69 8.20 -16.18
C ALA A 113 -6.07 6.72 -16.37
N GLN A 114 -6.52 6.09 -15.29
CA GLN A 114 -6.99 4.70 -15.27
C GLN A 114 -7.93 4.48 -14.08
N ALA A 115 -8.58 3.32 -14.03
CA ALA A 115 -9.34 2.90 -12.87
C ALA A 115 -8.38 2.42 -11.76
N TYR A 116 -8.58 2.93 -10.53
CA TYR A 116 -7.87 2.54 -9.32
C TYR A 116 -8.79 1.81 -8.34
N PRO A 117 -8.27 0.92 -7.48
CA PRO A 117 -9.04 0.28 -6.42
C PRO A 117 -9.51 1.27 -5.35
N ASN A 118 -10.42 0.84 -4.45
CA ASN A 118 -10.63 1.60 -3.22
C ASN A 118 -9.33 1.58 -2.40
N LEU A 119 -8.92 2.75 -1.95
CA LEU A 119 -7.65 2.98 -1.29
C LEU A 119 -7.87 3.72 0.03
N PHE A 120 -7.30 3.18 1.10
CA PHE A 120 -7.21 3.85 2.38
C PHE A 120 -5.74 4.09 2.71
N VAL A 121 -5.32 5.35 2.65
CA VAL A 121 -3.95 5.77 2.92
C VAL A 121 -3.89 6.36 4.31
N THR A 122 -2.94 5.90 5.12
CA THR A 122 -2.56 6.58 6.36
C THR A 122 -1.23 7.30 6.16
N GLY A 123 -1.13 8.54 6.62
CA GLY A 123 0.04 9.37 6.34
C GLY A 123 0.11 10.66 7.16
N GLY A 124 1.19 11.42 6.97
CA GLY A 124 1.45 12.68 7.65
C GLY A 124 0.84 13.90 6.96
N LEU A 125 0.90 15.04 7.67
CA LEU A 125 0.23 16.31 7.34
C LEU A 125 0.39 16.83 5.90
N PHE A 126 1.51 16.54 5.24
CA PHE A 126 1.86 17.10 3.93
C PHE A 126 2.02 16.03 2.85
N ASP A 127 1.08 15.09 2.77
CA ASP A 127 1.06 14.07 1.73
C ASP A 127 0.36 14.60 0.44
N PRO A 128 1.08 15.08 -0.60
CA PRO A 128 0.46 15.59 -1.85
C PRO A 128 -0.12 14.48 -2.74
N ARG A 129 0.06 13.21 -2.36
CA ARG A 129 0.04 12.07 -3.27
C ARG A 129 -1.38 11.59 -3.52
N VAL A 130 -2.24 11.71 -2.51
CA VAL A 130 -3.68 11.40 -2.61
C VAL A 130 -4.43 12.38 -3.51
N ALA A 131 -4.00 13.64 -3.57
CA ALA A 131 -4.64 14.65 -4.43
C ALA A 131 -4.48 14.31 -5.91
N LYS A 132 -3.24 14.05 -6.37
CA LYS A 132 -2.96 13.67 -7.78
C LYS A 132 -3.74 12.44 -8.22
N LEU A 133 -3.88 11.43 -7.35
CA LEU A 133 -4.63 10.21 -7.66
C LEU A 133 -6.14 10.49 -7.80
N ARG A 134 -6.72 11.36 -6.97
CA ARG A 134 -8.13 11.75 -7.07
C ARG A 134 -8.44 12.54 -8.35
N ASP A 135 -7.50 13.36 -8.81
CA ASP A 135 -7.66 14.19 -10.01
C ASP A 135 -7.58 13.38 -11.31
N LEU A 136 -6.73 12.35 -11.36
CA LEU A 136 -6.45 11.60 -12.59
C LEU A 136 -7.28 10.31 -12.74
N LYS A 137 -7.73 9.70 -11.65
CA LYS A 137 -8.46 8.42 -11.73
C LYS A 137 -9.74 8.54 -12.58
N THR A 138 -10.11 7.46 -13.28
CA THR A 138 -11.29 7.44 -14.16
C THR A 138 -12.49 6.71 -13.57
N ASP A 139 -12.33 6.11 -12.40
CA ASP A 139 -13.37 5.38 -11.67
C ASP A 139 -14.02 6.23 -10.56
N ASN A 140 -15.03 5.66 -9.90
CA ASN A 140 -15.74 6.27 -8.77
C ASN A 140 -15.45 5.58 -7.43
N ASN A 141 -14.34 4.83 -7.32
CA ASN A 141 -13.93 4.16 -6.09
C ASN A 141 -13.41 5.17 -5.05
N GLN A 142 -13.48 4.77 -3.79
CA GLN A 142 -13.12 5.62 -2.67
C GLN A 142 -11.61 5.69 -2.49
N VAL A 143 -11.07 6.90 -2.39
CA VAL A 143 -9.67 7.15 -2.04
C VAL A 143 -9.67 8.02 -0.79
N LEU A 144 -9.43 7.41 0.36
CA LEU A 144 -9.45 8.06 1.66
C LEU A 144 -8.02 8.29 2.16
N LEU A 145 -7.81 9.46 2.77
CA LEU A 145 -6.59 9.80 3.48
C LEU A 145 -6.96 9.99 4.94
N LYS A 146 -6.44 9.15 5.81
CA LYS A 146 -6.50 9.36 7.25
C LYS A 146 -5.16 9.90 7.70
N MET A 147 -5.21 11.13 8.19
CA MET A 147 -4.04 11.85 8.66
C MET A 147 -4.07 11.89 10.18
N ASP A 148 -2.98 11.47 10.81
CA ASP A 148 -2.77 11.70 12.22
C ASP A 148 -2.06 13.05 12.36
N LEU A 149 -2.73 14.02 12.98
CA LEU A 149 -2.19 15.36 13.19
C LEU A 149 -1.40 15.46 14.50
N ASP A 150 -1.55 14.47 15.37
CA ASP A 150 -1.00 14.45 16.73
C ASP A 150 0.21 13.50 16.85
N ALA A 151 0.39 12.57 15.90
CA ALA A 151 1.47 11.59 15.90
C ALA A 151 2.40 11.68 14.69
N GLY A 152 3.67 11.27 14.89
CA GLY A 152 4.70 11.19 13.85
C GLY A 152 4.69 9.86 13.07
N HIS A 153 5.83 9.52 12.43
CA HIS A 153 5.98 8.40 11.50
C HIS A 153 5.50 7.02 12.01
N PHE A 154 5.50 6.80 13.33
CA PHE A 154 5.14 5.50 13.93
C PHE A 154 3.70 5.41 14.44
N SER A 155 2.84 6.40 14.14
CA SER A 155 1.57 6.59 14.85
C SER A 155 1.81 6.76 16.37
N ALA A 156 0.76 6.98 17.18
CA ALA A 156 0.98 7.14 18.61
C ALA A 156 1.52 5.84 19.23
N SER A 157 2.52 5.96 20.10
CA SER A 157 3.11 4.85 20.85
C SER A 157 2.16 4.27 21.91
N ASP A 158 1.03 4.93 22.16
CA ASP A 158 -0.01 4.44 23.05
C ASP A 158 -0.77 3.27 22.40
N ARG A 159 -0.87 2.17 23.15
CA ARG A 159 -1.56 0.95 22.74
C ARG A 159 -3.02 1.19 22.35
N TYR A 160 -3.72 2.13 23.02
CA TYR A 160 -5.13 2.36 22.76
C TYR A 160 -5.34 3.12 21.46
N HIS A 161 -4.50 4.11 21.21
CA HIS A 161 -4.45 4.79 19.92
C HIS A 161 -4.09 3.84 18.78
N TYR A 162 -3.06 3.00 18.93
CA TYR A 162 -2.72 1.97 17.95
C TYR A 162 -3.90 1.05 17.62
N ASN A 163 -4.61 0.56 18.64
CA ASN A 163 -5.80 -0.28 18.44
C ASN A 163 -6.93 0.47 17.75
N LYS A 164 -7.08 1.78 18.00
CA LYS A 164 -8.06 2.63 17.33
C LYS A 164 -7.72 2.81 15.85
N GLU A 165 -6.45 3.05 15.53
CA GLU A 165 -5.98 3.12 14.14
C GLU A 165 -6.26 1.82 13.38
N LYS A 166 -5.92 0.68 13.99
CA LYS A 166 -6.21 -0.64 13.43
C LYS A 166 -7.70 -0.90 13.26
N ALA A 167 -8.53 -0.47 14.21
CA ALA A 167 -9.98 -0.58 14.12
C ALA A 167 -10.53 0.21 12.93
N VAL A 168 -9.99 1.40 12.65
CA VAL A 168 -10.41 2.20 11.49
C VAL A 168 -10.02 1.52 10.17
N GLU A 169 -8.78 1.06 10.04
CA GLU A 169 -8.33 0.29 8.85
C GLU A 169 -9.24 -0.93 8.61
N LEU A 170 -9.50 -1.72 9.65
CA LEU A 170 -10.38 -2.89 9.57
C LEU A 170 -11.83 -2.51 9.23
N SER A 171 -12.34 -1.40 9.76
CA SER A 171 -13.70 -0.93 9.47
C SER A 171 -13.87 -0.54 8.00
N PHE A 172 -12.90 0.16 7.42
CA PHE A 172 -12.88 0.48 6.00
C PHE A 172 -12.90 -0.81 5.16
N LEU A 173 -12.05 -1.78 5.51
CA LEU A 173 -12.02 -3.05 4.82
C LEU A 173 -13.38 -3.75 4.87
N LEU A 174 -13.97 -3.92 6.06
CA LEU A 174 -15.27 -4.59 6.23
C LEU A 174 -16.40 -3.89 5.46
N ASP A 175 -16.40 -2.56 5.43
CA ASP A 175 -17.33 -1.76 4.65
C ASP A 175 -17.19 -2.03 3.14
N GLN A 176 -15.96 -2.01 2.62
CA GLN A 176 -15.71 -2.35 1.20
C GLN A 176 -16.10 -3.78 0.85
N LEU A 177 -16.03 -4.71 1.81
CA LEU A 177 -16.47 -6.08 1.62
C LEU A 177 -18.01 -6.24 1.71
N LYS A 178 -18.74 -5.17 2.01
CA LYS A 178 -20.18 -5.19 2.31
C LYS A 178 -20.54 -6.22 3.39
N TYR A 179 -19.62 -6.47 4.31
CA TYR A 179 -19.89 -7.23 5.52
C TYR A 179 -20.65 -6.30 6.48
N HIS A 180 -21.90 -6.03 6.17
CA HIS A 180 -22.81 -5.52 7.18
C HIS A 180 -23.05 -6.67 8.16
N LEU A 181 -22.56 -6.51 9.39
CA LEU A 181 -23.07 -7.31 10.51
C LEU A 181 -24.58 -7.12 10.48
N LYS A 182 -25.31 -8.19 10.15
CA LYS A 182 -26.72 -8.27 10.48
C LYS A 182 -26.78 -8.33 12.00
N CYS A 183 -26.89 -7.16 12.62
CA CYS A 183 -27.36 -7.05 13.99
C CYS A 183 -28.82 -7.51 14.04
#